data_AF-A0A0H3NP81-F1
#
_entry.id   AF-A0A0H3NP81-F1
#
_cell.length_a   1.000
_cell.length_b   1.000
_cell.length_c   1.000
_cell.angle_alpha   90.00
_cell.angle_beta   90.00
_cell.angle_gamma   90.00
#
_symmetry.space_group_name_H-M   'P 1'
#
loop_
_entity.id
_entity.type
_entity.pdbx_description
1 polymer ?
#
loop_
_entity_poly.entity_id
_entity_poly.type
_entity_poly.pdbx_seq_one_letter_code
_entity_poly.pdbx_strand_id
1 'polypeptide(L)'
;MAGYEVNFDGLVGLTHHYAGLSFGNEASTRHQNTLSNPRLAAKQGLLKMKALADLGYKQGVLPPQERPAMGVLRQLGFSGSDEQVLSEVVRKSPRLLSAVSSASSMWTANAATVSPSADSADGRVHFTVANLNNKFHRAIEADTTSAILKSIFNNHRHFVHH
;
A
#
# COMPACT_ATOMS: atom_id res chain seq x y z
N MET A 1 3.66 32.07 -2.13
CA MET A 1 2.39 31.42 -1.72
C MET A 1 2.66 30.61 -0.46
N ALA A 2 1.77 30.64 0.52
CA ALA A 2 1.85 29.73 1.66
C ALA A 2 1.34 28.35 1.25
N GLY A 3 2.14 27.30 1.47
CA GLY A 3 1.71 25.90 1.37
C GLY A 3 1.19 25.39 2.72
N TYR A 4 0.58 24.21 2.72
CA TYR A 4 0.22 23.50 3.94
C TYR A 4 0.49 22.00 3.76
N GLU A 5 0.74 21.31 4.86
CA GLU A 5 0.89 19.86 4.88
C GLU A 5 -0.47 19.18 4.79
N VAL A 6 -0.54 18.07 4.03
CA VAL A 6 -1.72 17.21 3.95
C VAL A 6 -1.30 15.78 4.25
N ASN A 7 -1.94 15.18 5.25
CA ASN A 7 -1.73 13.77 5.58
C ASN A 7 -2.51 12.90 4.60
N PHE A 8 -1.85 11.91 3.99
CA PHE A 8 -2.50 10.87 3.17
C PHE A 8 -2.29 9.51 3.79
N ASP A 9 -3.33 9.00 4.43
CA ASP A 9 -3.29 7.74 5.16
C ASP A 9 -3.77 6.56 4.32
N GLY A 10 -3.14 5.39 4.51
CA GLY A 10 -3.60 4.16 3.87
C GLY A 10 -4.82 3.57 4.56
N LEU A 11 -5.89 3.35 3.80
CA LEU A 11 -7.01 2.53 4.26
C LEU A 11 -6.58 1.07 4.32
N VAL A 12 -6.74 0.43 5.48
CA VAL A 12 -6.37 -0.98 5.68
C VAL A 12 -7.21 -1.90 4.81
N GLY A 13 -6.54 -2.79 4.06
CA GLY A 13 -7.18 -3.75 3.16
C GLY A 13 -7.84 -4.93 3.88
N LEU A 14 -8.79 -5.57 3.19
CA LEU A 14 -9.59 -6.68 3.73
C LEU A 14 -8.77 -7.93 4.06
N THR A 15 -7.61 -8.10 3.43
CA THR A 15 -6.71 -9.24 3.62
C THR A 15 -5.65 -9.00 4.70
N HIS A 16 -5.82 -7.99 5.56
CA HIS A 16 -4.88 -7.71 6.65
C HIS A 16 -4.67 -8.94 7.54
N HIS A 17 -3.42 -9.42 7.64
CA HIS A 17 -3.05 -10.59 8.44
C HIS A 17 -1.57 -10.52 8.87
N TYR A 18 -1.19 -11.35 9.84
CA TYR A 18 0.17 -11.38 10.40
C TYR A 18 0.95 -12.60 9.90
N ALA A 19 1.88 -12.39 8.98
CA ALA A 19 2.59 -13.48 8.29
C ALA A 19 4.11 -13.51 8.50
N GLY A 20 4.70 -12.60 9.28
CA GLY A 20 6.14 -12.60 9.53
C GLY A 20 7.00 -12.40 8.27
N LEU A 21 6.50 -11.67 7.27
CA LEU A 21 7.14 -11.56 5.95
C LEU A 21 8.33 -10.60 5.91
N SER A 22 8.54 -9.81 6.96
CA SER A 22 9.55 -8.75 7.01
C SER A 22 10.67 -9.08 7.99
N PHE A 23 11.63 -9.91 7.58
CA PHE A 23 12.85 -10.13 8.37
C PHE A 23 13.56 -8.79 8.66
N GLY A 24 13.91 -8.56 9.94
CA GLY A 24 14.39 -7.26 10.44
C GLY A 24 13.30 -6.37 11.05
N ASN A 25 12.02 -6.65 10.83
CA ASN A 25 10.90 -6.04 11.56
C ASN A 25 10.47 -6.99 12.69
N GLU A 26 10.94 -6.72 13.90
CA GLU A 26 10.65 -7.56 15.06
C GLU A 26 9.16 -7.70 15.37
N ALA A 27 8.36 -6.66 15.14
CA ALA A 27 6.92 -6.74 15.36
C ALA A 27 6.26 -7.70 14.36
N SER A 28 6.70 -7.68 13.09
CA SER A 28 6.22 -8.61 12.06
C SER A 28 6.53 -10.06 12.43
N THR A 29 7.77 -10.35 12.85
CA THR A 29 8.21 -11.69 13.24
C THR A 29 7.50 -12.17 14.51
N ARG A 30 7.40 -11.33 15.54
CA ARG A 30 6.80 -11.70 16.84
C ARG A 30 5.32 -12.04 16.76
N HIS A 31 4.57 -11.41 15.87
CA HIS A 31 3.11 -11.62 15.73
C HIS A 31 2.75 -12.61 14.62
N GLN A 32 3.74 -13.29 14.03
CA GLN A 32 3.50 -14.24 12.94
C GLN A 32 2.46 -15.29 13.33
N ASN A 33 1.49 -15.53 12.44
CA ASN A 33 0.39 -16.49 12.59
C ASN A 33 -0.60 -16.18 13.73
N THR A 34 -0.57 -14.98 14.31
CA THR A 34 -1.65 -14.54 15.21
C THR A 34 -2.89 -14.14 14.40
N LEU A 35 -4.07 -14.24 15.02
CA LEU A 35 -5.33 -13.85 14.38
C LEU A 35 -5.40 -12.33 14.20
N SER A 36 -5.70 -11.89 12.99
CA SER A 36 -5.95 -10.48 12.68
C SER A 36 -7.44 -10.15 12.71
N ASN A 37 -7.75 -8.86 12.78
CA ASN A 37 -9.11 -8.35 12.62
C ASN A 37 -9.11 -7.20 11.60
N PRO A 38 -9.25 -7.49 10.28
CA PRO A 38 -9.18 -6.49 9.23
C PRO A 38 -10.16 -5.33 9.42
N ARG A 39 -11.38 -5.63 9.87
CA ARG A 39 -12.42 -4.61 10.13
C ARG A 39 -12.00 -3.67 11.27
N LEU A 40 -11.46 -4.22 12.36
CA LEU A 40 -10.98 -3.42 13.48
C LEU A 40 -9.78 -2.55 13.07
N ALA A 41 -8.81 -3.13 12.34
CA ALA A 41 -7.64 -2.40 11.85
C ALA A 41 -8.04 -1.22 10.95
N ALA A 42 -8.98 -1.43 10.02
CA ALA A 42 -9.52 -0.35 9.18
C ALA A 42 -10.22 0.72 10.01
N LYS A 43 -11.07 0.32 10.98
CA LYS A 43 -11.75 1.28 11.88
C LYS A 43 -10.77 2.09 12.73
N GLN A 44 -9.71 1.48 13.25
CA GLN A 44 -8.68 2.19 14.01
C GLN A 44 -7.98 3.25 13.15
N GLY A 45 -7.63 2.91 11.91
CA GLY A 45 -7.07 3.87 10.96
C GLY A 45 -8.03 5.03 10.67
N LEU A 46 -9.30 4.72 10.36
CA LEU A 46 -10.32 5.73 10.07
C LEU A 46 -10.61 6.66 11.26
N LEU A 47 -10.64 6.12 12.49
CA LEU A 47 -10.80 6.92 13.71
C LEU A 47 -9.66 7.93 13.87
N LYS A 48 -8.41 7.52 13.62
CA LYS A 48 -7.25 8.42 13.65
C LYS A 48 -7.36 9.51 12.58
N MET A 49 -7.63 9.12 11.33
CA MET A 49 -7.80 10.08 10.21
C MET A 49 -8.87 11.13 10.54
N LYS A 50 -10.03 10.67 11.04
CA LYS A 50 -11.15 11.55 11.38
C LYS A 50 -10.82 12.48 12.55
N ALA A 51 -10.14 11.97 13.59
CA ALA A 51 -9.72 12.78 14.72
C ALA A 51 -8.78 13.93 14.31
N LEU A 52 -7.80 13.67 13.43
CA LEU A 52 -6.92 14.72 12.92
C LEU A 52 -7.67 15.71 12.02
N ALA A 53 -8.56 15.22 11.15
CA ALA A 53 -9.40 16.08 10.33
C ALA A 53 -10.29 17.01 11.18
N ASP A 54 -10.86 16.50 12.28
CA ASP A 54 -11.71 17.26 13.20
C ASP A 54 -10.95 18.32 13.98
N LEU A 55 -9.65 18.10 14.22
CA LEU A 55 -8.75 19.10 14.80
C LEU A 55 -8.28 20.15 13.77
N GLY A 56 -8.71 20.05 12.51
CA GLY A 56 -8.40 21.01 11.44
C GLY A 56 -7.19 20.66 10.58
N TYR A 57 -6.51 19.55 10.83
CA TYR A 57 -5.43 19.07 9.97
C TYR A 57 -5.98 18.56 8.64
N LYS A 58 -5.29 18.83 7.53
CA LYS A 58 -5.74 18.37 6.21
C LYS A 58 -5.49 16.88 6.08
N GLN A 59 -6.52 16.14 5.70
CA GLN A 59 -6.52 14.68 5.66
C GLN A 59 -7.08 14.16 4.33
N GLY A 60 -6.32 13.31 3.67
CA GLY A 60 -6.70 12.49 2.53
C GLY A 60 -6.52 10.99 2.83
N VAL A 61 -6.98 10.14 1.91
CA VAL A 61 -6.94 8.68 2.06
C VAL A 61 -6.43 8.05 0.76
N LEU A 62 -5.52 7.08 0.87
CA LEU A 62 -5.13 6.19 -0.22
C LEU A 62 -5.86 4.85 -0.07
N PRO A 63 -6.51 4.32 -1.13
CA PRO A 63 -7.23 3.06 -1.06
C PRO A 63 -6.29 1.86 -0.87
N PRO A 64 -6.79 0.72 -0.36
CA PRO A 64 -6.03 -0.52 -0.38
C PRO A 64 -5.84 -1.00 -1.82
N GLN A 65 -4.87 -1.89 -2.03
CA GLN A 65 -4.62 -2.52 -3.33
C GLN A 65 -5.38 -3.86 -3.46
N GLU A 66 -5.55 -4.33 -4.71
CA GLU A 66 -6.10 -5.66 -5.00
C GLU A 66 -5.29 -6.75 -4.31
N ARG A 67 -5.96 -7.56 -3.48
CA ARG A 67 -5.38 -8.70 -2.78
C ARG A 67 -6.41 -9.82 -2.68
N PRO A 68 -6.06 -11.11 -2.93
CA PRO A 68 -4.76 -11.61 -3.39
C PRO A 68 -4.35 -11.05 -4.77
N ALA A 69 -3.06 -10.74 -4.96
CA ALA A 69 -2.57 -10.15 -6.21
C ALA A 69 -2.47 -11.19 -7.34
N MET A 70 -3.56 -11.38 -8.08
CA MET A 70 -3.69 -12.45 -9.07
C MET A 70 -2.71 -12.31 -10.23
N GLY A 71 -2.45 -11.07 -10.68
CA GLY A 71 -1.46 -10.78 -11.72
C GLY A 71 -0.05 -11.29 -11.38
N VAL A 72 0.36 -11.17 -10.11
CA VAL A 72 1.66 -11.66 -9.63
C VAL A 72 1.72 -13.19 -9.65
N LEU A 73 0.64 -13.87 -9.22
CA LEU A 73 0.57 -15.33 -9.27
C LEU A 73 0.69 -15.84 -10.71
N ARG A 74 0.04 -15.15 -11.67
CA ARG A 74 0.13 -15.50 -13.09
C ARG A 74 1.54 -15.31 -13.64
N GLN A 75 2.23 -14.24 -13.27
CA GLN A 75 3.65 -14.03 -13.61
C GLN A 75 4.57 -15.12 -13.04
N LEU A 76 4.21 -15.69 -11.87
CA LEU A 76 4.94 -16.79 -11.24
C LEU A 76 4.58 -18.18 -11.79
N GLY A 77 3.78 -18.25 -12.86
CA GLY A 77 3.50 -19.48 -13.59
C GLY A 77 2.23 -20.22 -13.18
N PHE A 78 1.40 -19.65 -12.29
CA PHE A 78 0.06 -20.19 -12.02
C PHE A 78 -0.91 -19.79 -13.16
N SER A 79 -1.80 -20.69 -13.57
CA SER A 79 -2.68 -20.45 -14.72
C SER A 79 -4.09 -21.01 -14.50
N GLY A 80 -5.04 -20.66 -15.38
CA GLY A 80 -6.46 -21.00 -15.24
C GLY A 80 -7.31 -19.85 -14.69
N SER A 81 -8.53 -20.16 -14.22
CA SER A 81 -9.40 -19.19 -13.55
C SER A 81 -8.79 -18.71 -12.23
N ASP A 82 -9.31 -17.61 -11.67
CA ASP A 82 -8.80 -17.11 -10.39
C ASP A 82 -8.95 -18.14 -9.26
N GLU A 83 -10.05 -18.88 -9.23
CA GLU A 83 -10.30 -19.96 -8.28
C GLU A 83 -9.31 -21.11 -8.45
N GLN A 84 -8.98 -21.46 -9.70
CA GLN A 84 -7.99 -22.51 -10.00
C GLN A 84 -6.59 -22.08 -9.54
N VAL A 85 -6.19 -20.86 -9.86
CA VAL A 85 -4.92 -20.28 -9.44
C VAL A 85 -4.82 -20.24 -7.91
N LEU A 86 -5.87 -19.79 -7.22
CA LEU A 86 -5.91 -19.76 -5.75
C LEU A 86 -5.83 -21.17 -5.15
N SER A 87 -6.60 -22.11 -5.68
CA SER A 87 -6.57 -23.51 -5.21
C SER A 87 -5.18 -24.14 -5.39
N GLU A 88 -4.53 -23.84 -6.51
CA GLU A 88 -3.20 -24.35 -6.82
C GLU A 88 -2.12 -23.74 -5.92
N VAL A 89 -2.11 -22.41 -5.71
CA VAL A 89 -1.11 -21.76 -4.86
C VAL A 89 -1.27 -22.15 -3.38
N VAL A 90 -2.50 -22.32 -2.89
CA VAL A 90 -2.74 -22.86 -1.53
C VAL A 90 -2.08 -24.22 -1.39
N ARG A 91 -2.23 -25.12 -2.38
CA ARG A 91 -1.66 -26.48 -2.32
C ARG A 91 -0.14 -26.50 -2.47
N LYS A 92 0.41 -25.69 -3.39
CA LYS A 92 1.84 -25.71 -3.75
C LYS A 92 2.70 -24.84 -2.85
N SER A 93 2.21 -23.65 -2.47
CA SER A 93 2.99 -22.67 -1.71
C SER A 93 2.07 -21.72 -0.90
N PRO A 94 1.54 -22.17 0.25
CA PRO A 94 0.73 -21.32 1.15
C PRO A 94 1.43 -20.03 1.56
N ARG A 95 2.76 -20.06 1.70
CA ARG A 95 3.57 -18.89 2.06
C ARG A 95 3.58 -17.84 0.94
N LEU A 96 3.56 -18.26 -0.32
CA LEU A 96 3.42 -17.35 -1.45
C LEU A 96 2.04 -16.69 -1.47
N LEU A 97 0.97 -17.45 -1.21
CA LEU A 97 -0.37 -16.89 -1.10
C LEU A 97 -0.41 -15.76 -0.06
N SER A 98 0.17 -15.99 1.12
CA SER A 98 0.28 -14.96 2.14
C SER A 98 1.06 -13.73 1.64
N ALA A 99 2.18 -13.93 0.96
CA ALA A 99 2.98 -12.84 0.41
C ALA A 99 2.21 -11.98 -0.61
N VAL A 100 1.43 -12.59 -1.50
CA VAL A 100 0.59 -11.85 -2.47
C VAL A 100 -0.73 -11.33 -1.89
N SER A 101 -1.04 -11.67 -0.64
CA SER A 101 -2.27 -11.25 0.06
C SER A 101 -2.02 -10.24 1.17
N SER A 102 -0.78 -9.78 1.36
CA SER A 102 -0.45 -8.82 2.42
C SER A 102 -1.13 -7.47 2.19
N ALA A 103 -1.72 -6.91 3.25
CA ALA A 103 -2.28 -5.54 3.26
C ALA A 103 -1.21 -4.46 3.51
N SER A 104 0.06 -4.73 3.18
CA SER A 104 1.20 -3.86 3.50
C SER A 104 1.15 -2.47 2.85
N SER A 105 0.38 -2.30 1.78
CA SER A 105 0.18 -0.99 1.13
C SER A 105 -0.52 0.03 2.05
N MET A 106 -1.09 -0.39 3.19
CA MET A 106 -1.64 0.53 4.19
C MET A 106 -0.56 1.44 4.82
N TRP A 107 0.72 1.04 4.78
CA TRP A 107 1.83 1.86 5.26
C TRP A 107 2.31 2.82 4.17
N THR A 108 1.53 3.89 3.97
CA THR A 108 1.72 4.89 2.89
C THR A 108 2.95 5.76 3.07
N ALA A 109 3.54 5.79 4.27
CA ALA A 109 4.86 6.40 4.50
C ALA A 109 5.97 5.79 3.64
N ASN A 110 5.75 4.61 3.06
CA ASN A 110 6.68 3.99 2.12
C ASN A 110 6.18 4.01 0.67
N ALA A 111 5.04 4.65 0.37
CA ALA A 111 4.45 4.60 -0.97
C ALA A 111 5.30 5.36 -2.00
N ALA A 112 5.76 6.55 -1.63
CA ALA A 112 6.54 7.43 -2.50
C ALA A 112 7.36 8.41 -1.66
N THR A 113 8.35 9.03 -2.31
CA THR A 113 8.97 10.27 -1.84
C THR A 113 8.29 11.46 -2.51
N VAL A 114 7.95 12.48 -1.74
CA VAL A 114 7.29 13.69 -2.22
C VAL A 114 8.25 14.87 -2.15
N SER A 115 8.41 15.60 -3.26
CA SER A 115 9.08 16.89 -3.28
C SER A 115 8.03 17.98 -3.46
N PRO A 116 7.82 18.86 -2.46
CA PRO A 116 6.93 20.02 -2.59
C PRO A 116 7.35 20.92 -3.75
N SER A 117 6.38 21.66 -4.32
CA SER A 117 6.64 22.58 -5.43
C SER A 117 7.68 23.65 -5.09
N ALA A 118 7.74 24.08 -3.82
CA ALA A 118 8.71 25.04 -3.32
C ALA A 118 10.17 24.56 -3.44
N ASP A 119 10.39 23.24 -3.49
CA ASP A 119 11.71 22.61 -3.51
C ASP A 119 12.07 22.05 -4.90
N SER A 120 11.15 22.16 -5.87
CA SER A 120 11.29 21.65 -7.23
C SER A 120 11.73 22.74 -8.22
N ALA A 121 12.56 22.38 -9.21
CA ALA A 121 13.06 23.34 -10.21
C ALA A 121 11.97 23.89 -11.15
N ASP A 122 10.88 23.15 -11.37
CA ASP A 122 9.78 23.52 -12.27
C ASP A 122 8.53 24.03 -11.53
N GLY A 123 8.60 24.17 -10.20
CA GLY A 123 7.51 24.66 -9.37
C GLY A 123 6.32 23.71 -9.26
N ARG A 124 6.50 22.40 -9.48
CA ARG A 124 5.45 21.38 -9.36
C ARG A 124 5.73 20.41 -8.21
N VAL A 125 4.69 19.76 -7.69
CA VAL A 125 4.86 18.70 -6.68
C VAL A 125 5.23 17.41 -7.38
N HIS A 126 6.35 16.80 -6.98
CA HIS A 126 6.85 15.56 -7.56
C HIS A 126 6.58 14.38 -6.63
N PHE A 127 6.05 13.30 -7.18
CA PHE A 127 5.93 11.99 -6.53
C PHE A 127 6.87 11.00 -7.20
N THR A 128 7.79 10.40 -6.46
CA THR A 128 8.63 9.30 -6.93
C THR A 128 8.23 8.03 -6.19
N VAL A 129 7.63 7.07 -6.89
CA VAL A 129 7.15 5.83 -6.25
C VAL A 129 8.33 4.98 -5.76
N ALA A 130 8.21 4.46 -4.54
CA ALA A 130 9.22 3.59 -3.97
C ALA A 130 9.09 2.17 -4.54
N ASN A 131 10.21 1.57 -4.96
CA ASN A 131 10.21 0.20 -5.49
C ASN A 131 10.03 -0.88 -4.42
N LEU A 132 10.31 -0.56 -3.15
CA LEU A 132 10.20 -1.46 -1.99
C LEU A 132 10.88 -2.83 -2.17
N ASN A 133 11.96 -2.87 -2.96
CA ASN A 133 12.58 -4.08 -3.49
C ASN A 133 13.02 -5.09 -2.40
N ASN A 134 13.40 -4.61 -1.22
CA ASN A 134 13.91 -5.46 -0.15
C ASN A 134 12.92 -6.56 0.29
N LYS A 135 11.60 -6.31 0.19
CA LYS A 135 10.56 -7.26 0.62
C LYS A 135 9.63 -7.59 -0.54
N PHE A 136 9.62 -8.85 -0.99
CA PHE A 136 8.80 -9.28 -2.14
C PHE A 136 7.33 -8.86 -2.06
N HIS A 137 6.65 -9.11 -0.92
CA HIS A 137 5.25 -8.73 -0.71
C HIS A 137 4.98 -7.22 -0.80
N ARG A 138 6.03 -6.40 -0.70
CA ARG A 138 5.98 -4.95 -0.88
C ARG A 138 6.44 -4.48 -2.24
N ALA A 139 7.38 -5.18 -2.87
CA ALA A 139 7.86 -4.86 -4.21
C ALA A 139 6.73 -4.91 -5.25
N ILE A 140 5.71 -5.73 -5.01
CA ILE A 140 4.49 -5.80 -5.85
C ILE A 140 3.53 -4.62 -5.65
N GLU A 141 3.85 -3.64 -4.79
CA GLU A 141 2.99 -2.47 -4.54
C GLU A 141 3.18 -1.36 -5.58
N ALA A 142 4.36 -1.27 -6.21
CA ALA A 142 4.82 -0.07 -6.92
C ALA A 142 3.89 0.38 -8.07
N ASP A 143 3.53 -0.54 -8.98
CA ASP A 143 2.73 -0.19 -10.16
C ASP A 143 1.34 0.33 -9.77
N THR A 144 0.68 -0.36 -8.85
CA THR A 144 -0.64 0.05 -8.34
C THR A 144 -0.56 1.35 -7.56
N THR A 145 0.50 1.56 -6.77
CA THR A 145 0.74 2.84 -6.09
C THR A 145 0.92 3.99 -7.09
N SER A 146 1.69 3.79 -8.17
CA SER A 146 1.84 4.78 -9.24
C SER A 146 0.49 5.14 -9.86
N ALA A 147 -0.35 4.13 -10.16
CA ALA A 147 -1.68 4.35 -10.71
C ALA A 147 -2.61 5.11 -9.75
N ILE A 148 -2.60 4.77 -8.46
CA ILE A 148 -3.38 5.46 -7.42
C ILE A 148 -2.96 6.93 -7.32
N LEU A 149 -1.65 7.21 -7.23
CA LEU A 149 -1.15 8.59 -7.11
C LEU A 149 -1.48 9.41 -8.36
N LYS A 150 -1.33 8.85 -9.56
CA LYS A 150 -1.72 9.51 -10.82
C LYS A 150 -3.22 9.80 -10.88
N SER A 151 -4.05 8.93 -10.33
CA SER A 151 -5.50 9.11 -10.28
C SER A 151 -5.92 10.24 -9.33
N ILE A 152 -5.33 10.27 -8.12
CA ILE A 152 -5.65 11.25 -7.07
C ILE A 152 -5.06 12.63 -7.41
N PHE A 153 -3.81 12.68 -7.85
CA PHE A 153 -3.08 13.92 -8.18
C PHE A 153 -2.93 14.07 -9.70
N ASN A 154 -4.07 14.16 -10.40
CA ASN A 154 -4.13 14.03 -11.87
C ASN A 154 -3.88 15.33 -12.66
N ASN A 155 -3.74 16.47 -11.99
CA ASN A 155 -3.51 17.75 -12.67
C ASN A 155 -2.02 17.94 -13.03
N HIS A 156 -1.67 17.64 -14.29
CA HIS A 156 -0.30 17.74 -14.82
C HIS A 156 0.34 19.13 -14.74
N ARG A 157 -0.47 20.19 -14.53
CA ARG A 157 0.05 21.54 -14.29
C ARG A 157 0.67 21.70 -12.90
N HIS A 158 0.28 20.84 -11.94
CA HIS A 158 0.72 20.92 -10.55
C HIS A 158 1.49 19.69 -10.08
N PHE A 159 1.28 18.53 -10.71
CA PHE A 159 1.80 17.25 -10.23
C PHE A 159 2.61 16.53 -11.31
N VAL A 160 3.75 15.97 -10.90
CA VAL A 160 4.61 15.11 -11.72
C VAL A 160 4.78 13.77 -11.02
N HIS A 161 4.70 12.69 -11.78
CA HIS A 161 4.77 11.31 -11.29
C HIS A 161 5.92 10.58 -11.96
N HIS A 162 6.80 9.98 -11.15
CA HIS A 162 7.97 9.19 -11.57
C HIS A 162 7.80 7.73 -11.15
#